data_AF-A0A7X9A175-F1
#
_entry.id   AF-A0A7X9A175-F1
#
_cell.length_a   1.000
_cell.length_b   1.000
_cell.length_c   1.000
_cell.angle_alpha   90.00
_cell.angle_beta   90.00
_cell.angle_gamma   90.00
#
_symmetry.space_group_name_H-M   'P 1'
#
loop_
_entity.id
_entity.type
_entity.pdbx_description
1 polymer ?
#
loop_
_entity_poly.entity_id
_entity_poly.type
_entity_poly.pdbx_seq_one_letter_code
_entity_poly.pdbx_strand_id
1 'polypeptide(L)'
;FDFNVFNFVWHGMHYPNQLPHRFSFVVVFFILTLAYEAMRSVSDFSRMEIGLVGLALSLAVPVVTALVEDIKAPSWVPWATIFFILMYVLSFLSLRTRKTRRRLMTSVLFSIMLFEIILSAISGISWLDNNEYYGSREGYTVGEVPSSIRQAATKIDELENGNSLFYRTEVKPHKTSNDPALYGLQGFSLFASTSPESAVPFFKNLGYQNNGINSYQYRGSTLFCDSLFSIRYVIEREDTELIDNERPVVLGNQSVTVYENPYAFPLAFACSSNITSYRSSYGNPFKTQNELSKAISGEKYVMFRLLEPTIELGGGELSATSQDQTLFHFSRASGGISTYELLWITKRSGPHYLNVDFRGHAINRVEADVDGRRVSVDKGKKGITELGSVEKGASIRLTIKLESDAKTEGEFVVHCASLDTEHLKEISRRVEANRFTLSSFYEDRFFGIIRAEQDGHILLSIPYDPGWSAKINGEPVEIEVIDGALMTLPVKQGEHTLSMNFVPVGFFIGLYISVGALAILIILLITTLVLYYRKKAKNDAITNSNHPEEEERLEDDFFQELIAQKAEMTAKIAVLREDKEEEQHI
;
A
#
# COMPACT_ATOMS: atom_id res chain seq x y z
N PHE A 1 -1.25 -20.71 -20.72
CA PHE A 1 -2.40 -19.80 -20.56
C PHE A 1 -2.01 -18.45 -21.14
N ASP A 2 -1.92 -18.38 -22.47
CA ASP A 2 -1.18 -17.32 -23.18
C ASP A 2 -1.96 -16.72 -24.37
N PHE A 3 -3.23 -17.11 -24.51
CA PHE A 3 -4.13 -16.50 -25.48
C PHE A 3 -4.62 -15.16 -24.94
N ASN A 4 -3.89 -14.08 -25.28
CA ASN A 4 -4.11 -12.71 -24.79
C ASN A 4 -5.57 -12.25 -24.84
N VAL A 5 -6.34 -12.64 -25.87
CA VAL A 5 -7.78 -12.33 -25.98
C VAL A 5 -8.61 -12.85 -24.81
N PHE A 6 -8.41 -14.11 -24.40
CA PHE A 6 -9.14 -14.68 -23.24
C PHE A 6 -8.68 -14.05 -21.93
N ASN A 7 -7.39 -13.74 -21.80
CA ASN A 7 -6.83 -13.06 -20.63
C ASN A 7 -7.44 -11.66 -20.46
N PHE A 8 -7.53 -10.89 -21.56
CA PHE A 8 -8.14 -9.56 -21.63
C PHE A 8 -9.63 -9.57 -21.27
N VAL A 9 -10.41 -10.49 -21.86
CA VAL A 9 -11.86 -10.61 -21.56
C VAL A 9 -12.09 -10.98 -20.10
N TRP A 10 -11.32 -11.93 -19.54
CA TRP A 10 -11.47 -12.34 -18.14
C TRP A 10 -11.05 -11.24 -17.16
N HIS A 11 -10.07 -10.40 -17.51
CA HIS A 11 -9.69 -9.22 -16.75
C HIS A 11 -10.60 -7.99 -16.97
N GLY A 12 -11.81 -8.17 -17.52
CA GLY A 12 -12.80 -7.09 -17.65
C GLY A 12 -12.47 -6.11 -18.78
N MET A 13 -11.88 -6.60 -19.87
CA MET A 13 -11.38 -5.80 -21.01
C MET A 13 -10.22 -4.86 -20.65
N HIS A 14 -9.31 -5.36 -19.80
CA HIS A 14 -8.04 -4.71 -19.45
C HIS A 14 -6.92 -5.75 -19.32
N TYR A 15 -5.65 -5.37 -19.46
CA TYR A 15 -4.51 -6.29 -19.25
C TYR A 15 -3.94 -6.18 -17.83
N PRO A 16 -3.62 -7.29 -17.15
CA PRO A 16 -3.09 -7.25 -15.79
C PRO A 16 -1.64 -6.76 -15.77
N ASN A 17 -1.34 -5.76 -14.94
CA ASN A 17 0.06 -5.34 -14.74
C ASN A 17 0.83 -6.39 -13.90
N GLN A 18 2.11 -6.59 -14.26
CA GLN A 18 3.19 -7.31 -13.57
C GLN A 18 2.96 -8.74 -13.03
N LEU A 19 1.76 -9.31 -13.14
CA LEU A 19 1.45 -10.67 -12.68
C LEU A 19 0.61 -11.39 -13.74
N PRO A 20 1.25 -12.10 -14.70
CA PRO A 20 0.56 -12.96 -15.65
C PRO A 20 -0.04 -14.19 -14.94
N HIS A 21 -0.98 -14.86 -15.62
CA HIS A 21 -1.57 -16.14 -15.22
C HIS A 21 -2.22 -16.18 -13.82
N ARG A 22 -2.79 -15.08 -13.30
CA ARG A 22 -3.52 -15.04 -12.01
C ARG A 22 -4.67 -16.06 -11.89
N PHE A 23 -5.13 -16.62 -13.00
CA PHE A 23 -6.15 -17.68 -13.08
C PHE A 23 -5.58 -19.11 -13.03
N SER A 24 -4.31 -19.28 -12.67
CA SER A 24 -3.65 -20.59 -12.50
C SER A 24 -4.42 -21.52 -11.56
N PHE A 25 -5.14 -21.00 -10.57
CA PHE A 25 -6.02 -21.78 -9.69
C PHE A 25 -7.08 -22.58 -10.45
N VAL A 26 -7.59 -22.09 -11.59
CA VAL A 26 -8.54 -22.83 -12.45
C VAL A 26 -7.89 -24.08 -13.02
N VAL A 27 -6.60 -23.98 -13.40
CA VAL A 27 -5.79 -25.11 -13.88
C VAL A 27 -5.55 -26.11 -12.75
N VAL A 28 -5.24 -25.63 -11.54
CA VAL A 28 -5.06 -26.47 -10.36
C VAL A 28 -6.34 -27.25 -10.06
N PHE A 29 -7.50 -26.61 -10.01
CA PHE A 29 -8.78 -27.32 -9.79
C PHE A 29 -9.08 -28.33 -10.90
N PHE A 30 -8.89 -27.96 -12.17
CA PHE A 30 -9.11 -28.86 -13.30
C PHE A 30 -8.19 -30.11 -13.26
N ILE A 31 -6.90 -29.91 -13.00
CA ILE A 31 -5.94 -31.02 -12.85
C ILE A 31 -6.28 -31.88 -11.63
N LEU A 32 -6.73 -31.30 -10.51
CA LEU A 32 -7.17 -32.07 -9.35
C LEU A 32 -8.44 -32.90 -9.62
N THR A 33 -9.39 -32.40 -10.42
CA THR A 33 -10.54 -33.18 -10.89
C THR A 33 -10.10 -34.35 -11.76
N LEU A 34 -9.25 -34.12 -12.76
CA LEU A 34 -8.71 -35.20 -13.62
C LEU A 34 -7.90 -36.22 -12.81
N ALA A 35 -7.11 -35.77 -11.83
CA ALA A 35 -6.35 -36.64 -10.94
C ALA A 35 -7.26 -37.49 -10.05
N TYR A 36 -8.37 -36.94 -9.54
CA TYR A 36 -9.37 -37.70 -8.78
C TYR A 36 -10.05 -38.78 -9.63
N GLU A 37 -10.40 -38.48 -10.88
CA GLU A 37 -10.97 -39.46 -11.81
C GLU A 37 -9.95 -40.55 -12.17
N ALA A 38 -8.73 -40.18 -12.55
CA ALA A 38 -7.65 -41.12 -12.82
C ALA A 38 -7.32 -42.01 -11.60
N MET A 39 -7.34 -41.45 -10.38
CA MET A 39 -7.15 -42.19 -9.12
C MET A 39 -8.20 -43.28 -8.88
N ARG A 40 -9.42 -43.13 -9.42
CA ARG A 40 -10.47 -44.16 -9.35
C ARG A 40 -10.23 -45.30 -10.33
N SER A 41 -9.53 -45.05 -11.44
CA SER A 41 -9.26 -45.99 -12.54
C SER A 41 -7.80 -46.46 -12.66
N VAL A 42 -6.98 -46.34 -11.60
CA VAL A 42 -5.56 -46.80 -11.58
C VAL A 42 -5.37 -48.28 -11.94
N SER A 43 -6.41 -49.12 -11.80
CA SER A 43 -6.36 -50.53 -12.25
C SER A 43 -6.30 -50.70 -13.76
N ASP A 44 -6.77 -49.71 -14.51
CA ASP A 44 -7.24 -49.88 -15.88
C ASP A 44 -6.09 -49.60 -16.87
N PHE A 45 -5.21 -48.66 -16.52
CA PHE A 45 -3.90 -48.48 -17.14
C PHE A 45 -3.01 -49.73 -16.98
N SER A 46 -2.19 -50.04 -17.98
CA SER A 46 -1.19 -51.11 -17.91
C SER A 46 0.06 -50.69 -17.14
N ARG A 47 0.89 -51.69 -16.77
CA ARG A 47 2.22 -51.42 -16.20
C ARG A 47 3.14 -50.70 -17.18
N MET A 48 2.96 -50.92 -18.48
CA MET A 48 3.80 -50.33 -19.52
C MET A 48 3.47 -48.84 -19.70
N GLU A 49 2.19 -48.47 -19.72
CA GLU A 49 1.78 -47.06 -19.83
C GLU A 49 2.27 -46.24 -18.61
N ILE A 50 2.07 -46.74 -17.39
CA ILE A 50 2.57 -46.08 -16.16
C ILE A 50 4.10 -45.93 -16.21
N GLY A 51 4.82 -46.96 -16.65
CA GLY A 51 6.28 -46.93 -16.79
C GLY A 51 6.78 -45.99 -17.88
N LEU A 52 6.14 -45.97 -19.05
CA LEU A 52 6.50 -45.11 -20.18
C LEU A 52 6.21 -43.63 -19.89
N VAL A 53 5.09 -43.30 -19.24
CA VAL A 53 4.80 -41.93 -18.78
C VAL A 53 5.84 -41.49 -17.75
N GLY A 54 6.17 -42.34 -16.78
CA GLY A 54 7.22 -42.07 -15.81
C GLY A 54 8.61 -41.83 -16.44
N LEU A 55 8.98 -42.65 -17.43
CA LEU A 55 10.21 -42.49 -18.19
C LEU A 55 10.21 -41.19 -19.01
N ALA A 56 9.11 -40.89 -19.71
CA ALA A 56 8.97 -39.68 -20.51
C ALA A 56 9.08 -38.41 -19.65
N LEU A 57 8.42 -38.37 -18.48
CA LEU A 57 8.56 -37.28 -17.52
C LEU A 57 9.99 -37.17 -16.97
N SER A 58 10.62 -38.30 -16.63
CA SER A 58 12.01 -38.32 -16.13
C SER A 58 13.02 -37.82 -17.17
N LEU A 59 12.78 -38.08 -18.45
CA LEU A 59 13.60 -37.58 -19.56
C LEU A 59 13.26 -36.12 -19.94
N ALA A 60 12.02 -35.67 -19.71
CA ALA A 60 11.62 -34.28 -19.93
C ALA A 60 12.31 -33.32 -18.95
N VAL A 61 12.55 -33.72 -17.71
CA VAL A 61 13.22 -32.88 -16.69
C VAL A 61 14.57 -32.30 -17.17
N PRO A 62 15.58 -33.10 -17.57
CA PRO A 62 16.86 -32.56 -18.04
C PRO A 62 16.74 -31.81 -19.37
N VAL A 63 15.78 -32.16 -20.23
CA VAL A 63 15.51 -31.42 -21.48
C VAL A 63 14.98 -30.02 -21.18
N VAL A 64 14.04 -29.88 -20.25
CA VAL A 64 13.53 -28.58 -19.80
C VAL A 64 14.64 -27.78 -19.09
N THR A 65 15.45 -28.43 -18.24
CA THR A 65 16.61 -27.79 -17.60
C THR A 65 17.67 -27.29 -18.59
N ALA A 66 17.80 -27.92 -19.76
CA ALA A 66 18.75 -27.51 -20.80
C ALA A 66 18.19 -26.52 -21.84
N LEU A 67 16.86 -26.39 -21.96
CA LEU A 67 16.19 -25.52 -22.95
C LEU A 67 15.63 -24.21 -22.38
N VAL A 68 15.51 -24.08 -21.05
CA VAL A 68 15.03 -22.86 -20.40
C VAL A 68 16.16 -22.24 -19.60
N GLU A 69 16.83 -21.26 -20.22
CA GLU A 69 18.06 -20.64 -19.72
C GLU A 69 17.86 -19.95 -18.35
N ASP A 70 16.66 -19.42 -18.08
CA ASP A 70 16.29 -18.70 -16.86
C ASP A 70 15.71 -19.59 -15.72
N ILE A 71 16.06 -20.88 -15.62
CA ILE A 71 15.60 -21.72 -14.50
C ILE A 71 16.28 -21.30 -13.18
N LYS A 72 15.58 -20.42 -12.47
CA LYS A 72 15.82 -19.97 -11.10
C LYS A 72 15.56 -21.09 -10.08
N ALA A 73 16.42 -22.10 -10.03
CA ALA A 73 16.33 -23.22 -9.08
C ALA A 73 17.71 -23.79 -8.67
N PRO A 74 17.86 -24.36 -7.46
CA PRO A 74 19.07 -25.09 -7.08
C PRO A 74 19.36 -26.31 -7.97
N SER A 75 20.64 -26.59 -8.22
CA SER A 75 21.10 -27.68 -9.11
C SER A 75 20.71 -29.10 -8.68
N TRP A 76 20.24 -29.29 -7.44
CA TRP A 76 19.71 -30.57 -6.96
C TRP A 76 18.23 -30.81 -7.35
N VAL A 77 17.47 -29.76 -7.67
CA VAL A 77 16.02 -29.85 -7.91
C VAL A 77 15.67 -30.81 -9.06
N PRO A 78 16.32 -30.78 -10.24
CA PRO A 78 16.04 -31.73 -11.33
C PRO A 78 16.18 -33.20 -10.89
N TRP A 79 17.20 -33.50 -10.07
CA TRP A 79 17.44 -34.85 -9.56
C TRP A 79 16.39 -35.29 -8.54
N ALA A 80 15.93 -34.38 -7.68
CA ALA A 80 14.82 -34.63 -6.76
C ALA A 80 13.50 -34.85 -7.52
N THR A 81 13.20 -34.08 -8.56
CA THR A 81 12.01 -34.28 -9.40
C THR A 81 12.02 -35.65 -10.07
N ILE A 82 13.14 -36.08 -10.64
CA ILE A 82 13.27 -37.44 -11.21
C ILE A 82 13.06 -38.52 -10.14
N PHE A 83 13.62 -38.33 -8.93
CA PHE A 83 13.42 -39.24 -7.80
C PHE A 83 11.94 -39.34 -7.39
N PHE A 84 11.22 -38.23 -7.26
CA PHE A 84 9.79 -38.24 -6.94
C PHE A 84 8.95 -38.89 -8.06
N ILE A 85 9.25 -38.62 -9.34
CA ILE A 85 8.59 -39.31 -10.48
C ILE A 85 8.75 -40.84 -10.34
N LEU A 86 9.94 -41.34 -10.01
CA LEU A 86 10.17 -42.77 -9.77
C LEU A 86 9.38 -43.30 -8.56
N MET A 87 9.30 -42.54 -7.45
CA MET A 87 8.48 -42.90 -6.29
C MET A 87 6.98 -42.98 -6.65
N TYR A 88 6.48 -42.06 -7.48
CA TYR A 88 5.09 -42.06 -7.95
C TYR A 88 4.81 -43.26 -8.87
N VAL A 89 5.69 -43.55 -9.84
CA VAL A 89 5.59 -44.75 -10.70
C VAL A 89 5.49 -46.02 -9.86
N LEU A 90 6.37 -46.20 -8.88
CA LEU A 90 6.35 -47.36 -7.97
C LEU A 90 5.07 -47.43 -7.14
N SER A 91 4.55 -46.28 -6.69
CA SER A 91 3.30 -46.18 -5.92
C SER A 91 2.08 -46.56 -6.77
N PHE A 92 1.96 -46.04 -7.99
CA PHE A 92 0.86 -46.38 -8.92
C PHE A 92 0.90 -47.85 -9.34
N LEU A 93 2.08 -48.39 -9.67
CA LEU A 93 2.26 -49.82 -9.97
C LEU A 93 1.84 -50.72 -8.78
N SER A 94 2.03 -50.26 -7.53
CA SER A 94 1.66 -50.98 -6.31
C SER A 94 0.18 -50.86 -5.93
N LEU A 95 -0.47 -49.75 -6.28
CA LEU A 95 -1.92 -49.53 -6.12
C LEU A 95 -2.75 -50.34 -7.12
N ARG A 96 -2.20 -50.59 -8.31
CA ARG A 96 -2.80 -51.43 -9.37
C ARG A 96 -3.06 -52.88 -8.93
N THR A 97 -2.20 -53.47 -8.09
CA THR A 97 -2.32 -54.88 -7.71
C THR A 97 -3.33 -55.12 -6.59
N ARG A 98 -4.41 -55.86 -6.88
CA ARG A 98 -5.49 -56.20 -5.91
C ARG A 98 -5.02 -56.99 -4.67
N LYS A 99 -3.78 -57.49 -4.62
CA LYS A 99 -3.19 -58.16 -3.44
C LYS A 99 -2.60 -57.18 -2.40
N THR A 100 -2.37 -55.91 -2.75
CA THR A 100 -1.71 -54.96 -1.84
C THR A 100 -2.69 -54.38 -0.82
N ARG A 101 -2.21 -54.02 0.38
CA ARG A 101 -3.00 -53.27 1.39
C ARG A 101 -3.30 -51.85 0.87
N ARG A 102 -4.34 -51.68 0.06
CA ARG A 102 -4.69 -50.41 -0.62
C ARG A 102 -4.62 -49.18 0.29
N ARG A 103 -5.25 -49.22 1.47
CA ARG A 103 -5.21 -48.11 2.46
C ARG A 103 -3.77 -47.68 2.79
N LEU A 104 -2.87 -48.63 3.05
CA LEU A 104 -1.46 -48.36 3.35
C LEU A 104 -0.73 -47.75 2.15
N MET A 105 -0.99 -48.21 0.93
CA MET A 105 -0.38 -47.64 -0.29
C MET A 105 -0.91 -46.24 -0.60
N THR A 106 -2.18 -45.95 -0.31
CA THR A 106 -2.74 -44.59 -0.39
C THR A 106 -2.10 -43.68 0.66
N SER A 107 -1.88 -44.16 1.90
CA SER A 107 -1.13 -43.41 2.92
C SER A 107 0.32 -43.16 2.52
N VAL A 108 1.01 -44.15 1.93
CA VAL A 108 2.39 -43.97 1.41
C VAL A 108 2.43 -42.94 0.30
N LEU A 109 1.54 -43.03 -0.70
CA LEU A 109 1.44 -42.02 -1.77
C LEU A 109 1.18 -40.61 -1.20
N PHE A 110 0.24 -40.49 -0.25
CA PHE A 110 -0.05 -39.22 0.42
C PHE A 110 1.18 -38.67 1.17
N SER A 111 1.93 -39.51 1.91
CA SER A 111 3.16 -39.09 2.59
C SER A 111 4.25 -38.65 1.62
N ILE A 112 4.37 -39.28 0.44
CA ILE A 112 5.33 -38.87 -0.60
C ILE A 112 4.93 -37.50 -1.17
N MET A 113 3.66 -37.30 -1.52
CA MET A 113 3.14 -36.01 -1.99
C MET A 113 3.31 -34.91 -0.94
N LEU A 114 3.00 -35.20 0.33
CA LEU A 114 3.15 -34.25 1.41
C LEU A 114 4.63 -33.87 1.64
N PHE A 115 5.54 -34.84 1.55
CA PHE A 115 6.98 -34.61 1.67
C PHE A 115 7.54 -33.81 0.47
N GLU A 116 7.11 -34.11 -0.76
CA GLU A 116 7.45 -33.31 -1.95
C GLU A 116 6.98 -31.85 -1.79
N ILE A 117 5.71 -31.65 -1.41
CA ILE A 117 5.12 -30.31 -1.23
C ILE A 117 5.86 -29.54 -0.12
N ILE A 118 6.18 -30.17 1.01
CA ILE A 118 6.93 -29.53 2.10
C ILE A 118 8.35 -29.19 1.66
N LEU A 119 9.06 -30.12 1.01
CA LEU A 119 10.43 -29.89 0.53
C LEU A 119 10.47 -28.77 -0.53
N SER A 120 9.52 -28.78 -1.47
CA SER A 120 9.37 -27.77 -2.54
C SER A 120 9.00 -26.39 -1.97
N ALA A 121 8.09 -26.33 -0.99
CA ALA A 121 7.74 -25.07 -0.33
C ALA A 121 8.92 -24.49 0.47
N ILE A 122 9.62 -25.31 1.26
CA ILE A 122 10.78 -24.85 2.05
C ILE A 122 11.93 -24.43 1.14
N SER A 123 12.26 -25.22 0.11
CA SER A 123 13.36 -24.88 -0.82
C SER A 123 13.02 -23.68 -1.69
N GLY A 124 11.78 -23.57 -2.18
CA GLY A 124 11.30 -22.44 -2.97
C GLY A 124 11.31 -21.13 -2.16
N ILE A 125 10.75 -21.13 -0.95
CA ILE A 125 10.76 -19.96 -0.06
C ILE A 125 12.19 -19.57 0.31
N SER A 126 13.04 -20.54 0.69
CA SER A 126 14.43 -20.27 1.07
C SER A 126 15.27 -19.76 -0.12
N TRP A 127 15.04 -20.26 -1.33
CA TRP A 127 15.71 -19.74 -2.53
C TRP A 127 15.24 -18.31 -2.84
N LEU A 128 13.93 -18.06 -2.87
CA LEU A 128 13.36 -16.73 -3.11
C LEU A 128 13.81 -15.69 -2.07
N ASP A 129 13.94 -16.07 -0.80
CA ASP A 129 14.43 -15.19 0.26
C ASP A 129 15.90 -14.76 0.04
N ASN A 130 16.75 -15.70 -0.41
CA ASN A 130 18.16 -15.44 -0.72
C ASN A 130 18.38 -14.72 -2.07
N ASN A 131 17.42 -14.77 -3.00
CA ASN A 131 17.63 -14.31 -4.39
C ASN A 131 16.72 -13.15 -4.84
N GLU A 132 15.55 -12.95 -4.22
CA GLU A 132 14.60 -11.87 -4.54
C GLU A 132 14.33 -10.94 -3.33
N TYR A 133 14.87 -11.25 -2.15
CA TYR A 133 14.81 -10.49 -0.88
C TYR A 133 13.39 -10.19 -0.35
N TYR A 134 12.91 -10.99 0.62
CA TYR A 134 11.67 -10.67 1.32
C TYR A 134 11.86 -9.64 2.46
N GLY A 135 10.80 -8.86 2.70
CA GLY A 135 10.75 -7.95 3.85
C GLY A 135 10.63 -8.71 5.16
N SER A 136 11.67 -8.67 6.01
CA SER A 136 11.65 -9.37 7.29
C SER A 136 10.54 -8.86 8.21
N ARG A 137 9.89 -9.78 8.97
CA ARG A 137 8.85 -9.43 9.95
C ARG A 137 9.35 -8.39 10.97
N GLU A 138 10.61 -8.52 11.37
CA GLU A 138 11.33 -7.57 12.20
C GLU A 138 11.30 -6.15 11.60
N GLY A 139 11.78 -5.99 10.36
CA GLY A 139 11.88 -4.69 9.71
C GLY A 139 10.55 -3.95 9.48
N TYR A 140 9.41 -4.64 9.56
CA TYR A 140 8.07 -4.07 9.34
C TYR A 140 7.18 -3.98 10.59
N THR A 141 7.31 -4.92 11.55
CA THR A 141 6.29 -5.08 12.62
C THR A 141 6.83 -5.12 14.04
N VAL A 142 7.98 -5.76 14.30
CA VAL A 142 8.45 -6.04 15.68
C VAL A 142 9.90 -5.65 15.99
N GLY A 143 10.66 -5.18 15.00
CA GLY A 143 11.99 -4.62 15.24
C GLY A 143 11.93 -3.34 16.06
N GLU A 144 13.08 -2.92 16.57
CA GLU A 144 13.19 -1.75 17.45
C GLU A 144 12.66 -0.48 16.79
N VAL A 145 13.02 -0.23 15.52
CA VAL A 145 12.57 0.93 14.75
C VAL A 145 11.05 0.93 14.51
N PRO A 146 10.41 -0.12 13.92
CA PRO A 146 8.94 -0.17 13.84
C PRO A 146 8.20 -0.04 15.16
N SER A 147 8.77 -0.54 16.26
CA SER A 147 8.18 -0.42 17.60
C SER A 147 8.32 1.00 18.14
N SER A 148 9.46 1.65 17.91
CA SER A 148 9.74 3.03 18.29
C SER A 148 8.89 4.04 17.53
N ILE A 149 8.63 3.83 16.23
CA ILE A 149 7.71 4.65 15.45
C ILE A 149 6.28 4.57 16.01
N ARG A 150 5.82 3.38 16.41
CA ARG A 150 4.49 3.20 17.04
C ARG A 150 4.43 3.82 18.44
N GLN A 151 5.50 3.73 19.23
CA GLN A 151 5.56 4.41 20.53
C GLN A 151 5.61 5.94 20.37
N ALA A 152 6.31 6.45 19.36
CA ALA A 152 6.32 7.86 19.02
C ALA A 152 4.92 8.33 18.59
N ALA A 153 4.19 7.54 17.79
CA ALA A 153 2.80 7.81 17.43
C ALA A 153 1.92 7.98 18.68
N THR A 154 1.87 6.98 19.57
CA THR A 154 1.05 7.06 20.79
C THR A 154 1.42 8.26 21.69
N LYS A 155 2.71 8.65 21.76
CA LYS A 155 3.13 9.84 22.49
C LYS A 155 2.76 11.15 21.80
N ILE A 156 2.70 11.19 20.46
CA ILE A 156 2.13 12.32 19.71
C ILE A 156 0.63 12.41 19.99
N ASP A 157 -0.09 11.29 19.96
CA ASP A 157 -1.52 11.22 20.30
C ASP A 157 -1.77 11.76 21.74
N GLU A 158 -0.90 11.41 22.70
CA GLU A 158 -0.94 11.91 24.08
C GLU A 158 -0.65 13.41 24.20
N LEU A 159 0.28 13.96 23.41
CA LEU A 159 0.62 15.39 23.38
C LEU A 159 -0.50 16.25 22.76
N GLU A 160 -1.16 15.74 21.73
CA GLU A 160 -2.23 16.45 21.01
C GLU A 160 -3.62 16.27 21.62
N ASN A 161 -3.77 15.36 22.60
CA ASN A 161 -5.04 15.06 23.26
C ASN A 161 -5.65 16.31 23.94
N GLY A 162 -6.71 16.84 23.35
CA GLY A 162 -7.37 18.08 23.78
C GLY A 162 -6.80 19.38 23.18
N ASN A 163 -5.65 19.31 22.49
CA ASN A 163 -5.04 20.43 21.78
C ASN A 163 -5.47 20.49 20.30
N SER A 164 -5.63 19.35 19.64
CA SER A 164 -6.15 19.27 18.27
C SER A 164 -7.06 18.07 18.04
N LEU A 165 -7.95 18.18 17.05
CA LEU A 165 -8.74 17.07 16.49
C LEU A 165 -8.11 16.48 15.21
N PHE A 166 -7.05 17.10 14.68
CA PHE A 166 -6.39 16.70 13.44
C PHE A 166 -4.96 17.25 13.33
N TYR A 167 -4.05 16.41 12.86
CA TYR A 167 -2.69 16.74 12.43
C TYR A 167 -2.19 15.61 11.53
N ARG A 168 -1.19 15.85 10.67
CA ARG A 168 -0.51 14.78 9.93
C ARG A 168 0.87 14.47 10.51
N THR A 169 1.24 13.19 10.39
CA THR A 169 2.55 12.66 10.79
C THR A 169 3.14 11.82 9.66
N GLU A 170 4.39 12.12 9.28
CA GLU A 170 5.15 11.38 8.25
C GLU A 170 6.42 10.74 8.84
N VAL A 171 7.02 9.83 8.08
CA VAL A 171 8.24 9.09 8.48
C VAL A 171 9.35 9.31 7.45
N LYS A 172 10.54 9.73 7.89
CA LYS A 172 11.74 9.87 7.03
C LYS A 172 12.93 9.00 7.51
N PRO A 173 13.71 8.42 6.59
CA PRO A 173 13.33 8.16 5.20
C PRO A 173 12.19 7.13 5.13
N HIS A 174 11.58 6.97 3.96
CA HIS A 174 10.50 6.00 3.72
C HIS A 174 10.98 4.54 3.81
N LYS A 175 10.11 3.58 4.11
CA LYS A 175 10.32 2.14 3.87
C LYS A 175 9.55 1.69 2.64
N THR A 176 8.29 2.10 2.55
CA THR A 176 7.30 1.78 1.53
C THR A 176 6.77 3.06 0.86
N SER A 177 5.75 2.95 0.02
CA SER A 177 4.99 4.11 -0.49
C SER A 177 3.97 4.65 0.52
N ASN A 178 3.61 3.88 1.55
CA ASN A 178 2.46 4.07 2.44
C ASN A 178 2.86 3.90 3.92
N ASP A 179 4.02 4.41 4.33
CA ASP A 179 4.51 4.27 5.71
C ASP A 179 3.50 4.75 6.78
N PRO A 180 2.74 5.85 6.59
CA PRO A 180 1.69 6.21 7.52
C PRO A 180 0.69 5.08 7.79
N ALA A 181 0.21 4.39 6.74
CA ALA A 181 -0.71 3.26 6.86
C ALA A 181 -0.06 2.00 7.48
N LEU A 182 1.27 1.82 7.32
CA LEU A 182 2.04 0.76 7.99
C LEU A 182 2.14 0.98 9.51
N TYR A 183 2.19 2.24 9.94
CA TYR A 183 2.38 2.61 11.34
C TYR A 183 1.10 3.00 12.09
N GLY A 184 0.03 3.36 11.38
CA GLY A 184 -1.25 3.81 11.94
C GLY A 184 -1.41 5.33 12.02
N LEU A 185 -0.61 6.08 11.26
CA LEU A 185 -0.53 7.54 11.29
C LEU A 185 -1.52 8.19 10.31
N GLN A 186 -2.02 9.37 10.67
CA GLN A 186 -2.71 10.26 9.73
C GLN A 186 -1.70 10.85 8.74
N GLY A 187 -1.51 10.18 7.60
CA GLY A 187 -0.48 10.52 6.63
C GLY A 187 -0.86 11.55 5.57
N PHE A 188 0.14 12.00 4.84
CA PHE A 188 0.07 12.63 3.51
C PHE A 188 0.40 11.62 2.40
N SER A 189 1.44 10.79 2.59
CA SER A 189 1.94 9.82 1.61
C SER A 189 0.88 8.78 1.21
N LEU A 190 0.58 8.68 -0.09
CA LEU A 190 -0.41 7.76 -0.62
C LEU A 190 0.03 7.10 -1.94
N PHE A 191 -0.25 5.80 -2.05
CA PHE A 191 -0.23 5.00 -3.27
C PHE A 191 -1.35 3.95 -3.18
N ALA A 192 -2.43 4.14 -3.94
CA ALA A 192 -3.55 3.21 -4.02
C ALA A 192 -4.18 3.22 -5.43
N SER A 193 -4.69 2.08 -5.90
CA SER A 193 -5.32 1.98 -7.24
C SER A 193 -6.60 2.80 -7.41
N THR A 194 -7.11 3.38 -6.32
CA THR A 194 -8.29 4.25 -6.27
C THR A 194 -7.94 5.74 -6.11
N SER A 195 -6.65 6.10 -6.00
CA SER A 195 -6.22 7.50 -5.89
C SER A 195 -6.42 8.25 -7.22
N PRO A 196 -7.02 9.46 -7.22
CA PRO A 196 -7.19 10.25 -8.44
C PRO A 196 -5.86 10.63 -9.12
N GLU A 197 -5.75 10.35 -10.42
CA GLU A 197 -4.58 10.71 -11.25
C GLU A 197 -4.40 12.23 -11.37
N SER A 198 -5.49 12.99 -11.35
CA SER A 198 -5.49 14.45 -11.57
C SER A 198 -4.66 15.24 -10.55
N ALA A 199 -4.48 14.70 -9.33
CA ALA A 199 -3.68 15.34 -8.28
C ALA A 199 -2.16 15.10 -8.46
N VAL A 200 -1.75 14.06 -9.19
CA VAL A 200 -0.34 13.66 -9.32
C VAL A 200 0.51 14.72 -10.04
N PRO A 201 0.07 15.39 -11.12
CA PRO A 201 0.80 16.50 -11.74
C PRO A 201 1.09 17.68 -10.79
N PHE A 202 0.13 18.08 -9.95
CA PHE A 202 0.30 19.15 -8.97
C PHE A 202 1.39 18.80 -7.95
N PHE A 203 1.32 17.62 -7.33
CA PHE A 203 2.34 17.18 -6.37
C PHE A 203 3.72 17.01 -7.00
N LYS A 204 3.79 16.48 -8.23
CA LYS A 204 5.01 16.41 -9.03
C LYS A 204 5.61 17.80 -9.29
N ASN A 205 4.79 18.80 -9.58
CA ASN A 205 5.22 20.17 -9.84
C ASN A 205 5.59 20.94 -8.57
N LEU A 206 5.06 20.55 -7.39
CA LEU A 206 5.53 21.01 -6.08
C LEU A 206 6.87 20.39 -5.66
N GLY A 207 7.30 19.28 -6.27
CA GLY A 207 8.58 18.62 -6.01
C GLY A 207 8.50 17.25 -5.34
N TYR A 208 7.30 16.73 -5.07
CA TYR A 208 7.09 15.41 -4.48
C TYR A 208 7.36 14.26 -5.47
N GLN A 209 7.99 13.20 -4.98
CA GLN A 209 8.14 11.95 -5.72
C GLN A 209 6.79 11.23 -5.91
N ASN A 210 6.61 10.64 -7.09
CA ASN A 210 5.39 9.94 -7.49
C ASN A 210 5.70 8.91 -8.58
N ASN A 211 4.73 8.04 -8.90
CA ASN A 211 4.80 7.11 -10.03
C ASN A 211 4.19 7.66 -11.33
N GLY A 212 3.68 8.90 -11.32
CA GLY A 212 3.04 9.54 -12.47
C GLY A 212 1.61 9.10 -12.76
N ILE A 213 0.98 8.24 -11.94
CA ILE A 213 -0.38 7.70 -12.18
C ILE A 213 -1.27 7.81 -10.95
N ASN A 214 -0.85 7.27 -9.80
CA ASN A 214 -1.72 7.07 -8.64
C ASN A 214 -0.96 7.07 -7.30
N SER A 215 0.12 7.87 -7.21
CA SER A 215 0.80 8.12 -5.94
C SER A 215 1.34 9.53 -5.82
N TYR A 216 1.54 9.95 -4.57
CA TYR A 216 2.38 11.08 -4.16
C TYR A 216 2.96 10.74 -2.79
N GLN A 217 4.26 10.98 -2.62
CA GLN A 217 5.04 10.51 -1.47
C GLN A 217 5.70 11.71 -0.80
N TYR A 218 5.78 11.73 0.53
CA TYR A 218 6.40 12.79 1.33
C TYR A 218 7.86 13.13 0.92
N ARG A 219 8.57 12.18 0.29
CA ARG A 219 9.88 12.42 -0.34
C ARG A 219 9.80 13.57 -1.35
N GLY A 220 10.47 14.69 -1.03
CA GLY A 220 10.40 15.93 -1.81
C GLY A 220 9.54 17.04 -1.19
N SER A 221 9.09 16.87 0.05
CA SER A 221 8.52 17.97 0.83
C SER A 221 9.53 19.08 1.10
N THR A 222 9.00 20.22 1.53
CA THR A 222 9.73 21.36 2.10
C THR A 222 8.99 21.79 3.35
N LEU A 223 9.61 22.55 4.26
CA LEU A 223 8.93 23.06 5.44
C LEU A 223 7.67 23.91 5.11
N PHE A 224 7.60 24.54 3.93
CA PHE A 224 6.37 25.16 3.44
C PHE A 224 5.30 24.13 3.07
N CYS A 225 5.64 23.07 2.34
CA CYS A 225 4.66 22.04 1.98
C CYS A 225 4.23 21.21 3.19
N ASP A 226 5.14 20.92 4.14
CA ASP A 226 4.80 20.35 5.44
C ASP A 226 3.72 21.18 6.12
N SER A 227 3.93 22.50 6.13
CA SER A 227 2.98 23.45 6.71
C SER A 227 1.64 23.43 5.98
N LEU A 228 1.66 23.54 4.65
CA LEU A 228 0.46 23.56 3.80
C LEU A 228 -0.38 22.28 3.91
N PHE A 229 0.25 21.12 4.04
CA PHE A 229 -0.44 19.82 4.14
C PHE A 229 -0.73 19.38 5.58
N SER A 230 -0.60 20.30 6.55
CA SER A 230 -0.86 20.06 7.97
C SER A 230 0.03 18.98 8.60
N ILE A 231 1.22 18.76 8.03
CA ILE A 231 2.25 17.86 8.57
C ILE A 231 2.88 18.57 9.77
N ARG A 232 2.41 18.18 10.95
CA ARG A 232 2.87 18.73 12.23
C ARG A 232 4.03 17.94 12.81
N TYR A 233 4.10 16.62 12.55
CA TYR A 233 5.17 15.78 13.08
C TYR A 233 5.90 15.00 11.99
N VAL A 234 7.22 14.91 12.13
CA VAL A 234 8.09 14.14 11.24
C VAL A 234 8.94 13.22 12.09
N ILE A 235 8.71 11.91 11.97
CA ILE A 235 9.48 10.88 12.66
C ILE A 235 10.67 10.50 11.77
N GLU A 236 11.85 10.98 12.12
CA GLU A 236 13.11 10.48 11.56
C GLU A 236 13.48 9.17 12.27
N ARG A 237 13.97 8.17 11.52
CA ARG A 237 14.19 6.80 12.04
C ARG A 237 15.54 6.16 11.70
N GLU A 238 16.43 6.95 11.12
CA GLU A 238 17.78 6.62 10.69
C GLU A 238 18.58 7.91 10.96
N ASP A 239 19.67 7.87 11.75
CA ASP A 239 20.46 9.08 12.04
C ASP A 239 21.02 9.69 10.74
N THR A 240 20.83 11.00 10.56
CA THR A 240 21.32 11.74 9.39
C THR A 240 22.28 12.85 9.81
N GLU A 241 23.19 13.25 8.91
CA GLU A 241 24.03 14.45 9.10
C GLU A 241 23.26 15.78 8.83
N LEU A 242 21.94 15.69 8.69
CA LEU A 242 21.04 16.80 8.41
C LEU A 242 20.69 17.53 9.71
N ILE A 243 21.13 18.78 9.81
CA ILE A 243 20.77 19.67 10.93
C ILE A 243 19.40 20.28 10.63
N ASP A 244 18.51 20.30 11.62
CA ASP A 244 17.21 20.95 11.55
C ASP A 244 17.03 21.85 12.79
N ASN A 245 17.15 23.15 12.57
CA ASN A 245 16.98 24.21 13.56
C ASN A 245 15.57 24.82 13.50
N GLU A 246 14.77 24.46 12.50
CA GLU A 246 13.47 25.08 12.23
C GLU A 246 12.30 24.25 12.76
N ARG A 247 12.46 22.93 12.87
CA ARG A 247 11.53 22.00 13.54
C ARG A 247 12.16 21.52 14.87
N PRO A 248 11.69 21.94 16.06
CA PRO A 248 12.25 21.44 17.32
C PRO A 248 12.02 19.93 17.51
N VAL A 249 13.00 19.25 18.12
CA VAL A 249 12.84 17.85 18.57
C VAL A 249 11.96 17.83 19.83
N VAL A 250 10.84 17.10 19.77
CA VAL A 250 9.85 17.01 20.86
C VAL A 250 9.85 15.64 21.55
N LEU A 251 10.21 14.57 20.84
CA LEU A 251 10.31 13.20 21.35
C LEU A 251 11.47 12.48 20.66
N GLY A 252 11.97 11.40 21.26
CA GLY A 252 12.95 10.52 20.62
C GLY A 252 13.41 9.35 21.49
N ASN A 253 14.19 8.46 20.90
CA ASN A 253 14.97 7.39 21.56
C ASN A 253 16.18 7.01 20.67
N GLN A 254 16.81 5.85 20.89
CA GLN A 254 17.99 5.42 20.10
C GLN A 254 17.67 4.95 18.67
N SER A 255 16.38 4.82 18.32
CA SER A 255 15.88 4.33 17.02
C SER A 255 15.11 5.39 16.22
N VAL A 256 14.57 6.45 16.87
CA VAL A 256 13.81 7.52 16.22
C VAL A 256 13.99 8.88 16.88
N THR A 257 13.90 9.94 16.09
CA THR A 257 13.83 11.35 16.51
C THR A 257 12.57 11.97 15.94
N VAL A 258 11.77 12.67 16.77
CA VAL A 258 10.50 13.28 16.36
C VAL A 258 10.64 14.79 16.35
N TYR A 259 10.48 15.37 15.17
CA TYR A 259 10.51 16.79 14.91
C TYR A 259 9.08 17.33 14.84
N GLU A 260 8.79 18.46 15.50
CA GLU A 260 7.54 19.21 15.36
C GLU A 260 7.70 20.37 14.38
N ASN A 261 6.73 20.58 13.49
CA ASN A 261 6.64 21.74 12.61
C ASN A 261 5.79 22.84 13.28
N PRO A 262 6.39 23.93 13.80
CA PRO A 262 5.66 25.00 14.48
C PRO A 262 4.91 25.93 13.51
N TYR A 263 4.99 25.68 12.20
CA TYR A 263 4.37 26.47 11.14
C TYR A 263 3.14 25.80 10.52
N ALA A 264 2.76 24.59 11.00
CA ALA A 264 1.70 23.75 10.46
C ALA A 264 0.35 24.46 10.30
N PHE A 265 -0.22 24.41 9.09
CA PHE A 265 -1.53 25.01 8.81
C PHE A 265 -2.66 24.07 9.25
N PRO A 266 -3.82 24.61 9.69
CA PRO A 266 -5.04 23.84 9.90
C PRO A 266 -5.50 23.12 8.61
N LEU A 267 -6.35 22.10 8.78
CA LEU A 267 -6.94 21.30 7.69
C LEU A 267 -7.57 22.15 6.56
N ALA A 268 -8.09 23.33 6.92
CA ALA A 268 -8.58 24.32 6.00
C ALA A 268 -8.38 25.74 6.55
N PHE A 269 -8.35 26.75 5.68
CA PHE A 269 -8.24 28.16 6.05
C PHE A 269 -8.75 29.07 4.93
N ALA A 270 -9.18 30.29 5.27
CA ALA A 270 -9.59 31.29 4.28
C ALA A 270 -8.35 31.99 3.67
N CYS A 271 -8.41 32.24 2.36
CA CYS A 271 -7.31 32.74 1.56
C CYS A 271 -7.82 33.61 0.38
N SER A 272 -6.91 34.23 -0.35
CA SER A 272 -7.24 35.12 -1.46
C SER A 272 -7.91 34.38 -2.63
N SER A 273 -8.91 35.00 -3.28
CA SER A 273 -9.53 34.48 -4.51
C SER A 273 -8.56 34.22 -5.66
N ASN A 274 -7.32 34.74 -5.59
CA ASN A 274 -6.23 34.39 -6.50
C ASN A 274 -5.98 32.86 -6.57
N ILE A 275 -6.33 32.11 -5.52
CA ILE A 275 -6.17 30.65 -5.45
C ILE A 275 -6.89 29.91 -6.58
N THR A 276 -8.07 30.40 -7.02
CA THR A 276 -8.85 29.84 -8.14
C THR A 276 -8.08 29.84 -9.46
N SER A 277 -7.20 30.83 -9.64
CA SER A 277 -6.41 31.07 -10.84
C SER A 277 -5.01 30.46 -10.78
N TYR A 278 -4.59 29.91 -9.64
CA TYR A 278 -3.30 29.23 -9.51
C TYR A 278 -3.26 27.97 -10.39
N ARG A 279 -2.18 27.80 -11.15
CA ARG A 279 -1.84 26.56 -11.85
C ARG A 279 -0.36 26.25 -11.62
N SER A 280 0.00 24.99 -11.38
CA SER A 280 1.38 24.61 -11.12
C SER A 280 2.22 24.57 -12.39
N SER A 281 3.55 24.71 -12.26
CA SER A 281 4.47 24.65 -13.39
C SER A 281 5.49 23.52 -13.23
N TYR A 282 5.69 22.73 -14.29
CA TYR A 282 6.75 21.73 -14.30
C TYR A 282 8.13 22.38 -14.50
N GLY A 283 9.18 21.74 -13.98
CA GLY A 283 10.57 22.19 -14.09
C GLY A 283 11.12 22.69 -12.76
N ASN A 284 10.68 23.87 -12.30
CA ASN A 284 11.20 24.51 -11.08
C ASN A 284 10.15 24.45 -9.94
N PRO A 285 10.29 23.53 -8.97
CA PRO A 285 9.30 23.36 -7.91
C PRO A 285 9.30 24.52 -6.91
N PHE A 286 10.44 25.19 -6.69
CA PHE A 286 10.53 26.36 -5.82
C PHE A 286 9.77 27.56 -6.38
N LYS A 287 9.78 27.74 -7.71
CA LYS A 287 8.91 28.70 -8.40
C LYS A 287 7.44 28.35 -8.22
N THR A 288 7.07 27.08 -8.39
CA THR A 288 5.69 26.60 -8.20
C THR A 288 5.19 26.83 -6.76
N GLN A 289 6.00 26.51 -5.74
CA GLN A 289 5.69 26.81 -4.33
C GLN A 289 5.60 28.32 -4.05
N ASN A 290 6.44 29.14 -4.69
CA ASN A 290 6.33 30.61 -4.63
C ASN A 290 5.00 31.12 -5.20
N GLU A 291 4.60 30.70 -6.40
CA GLU A 291 3.33 31.15 -6.99
C GLU A 291 2.10 30.66 -6.18
N LEU A 292 2.18 29.47 -5.56
CA LEU A 292 1.13 28.97 -4.67
C LEU A 292 1.00 29.82 -3.40
N SER A 293 2.12 30.19 -2.76
CA SER A 293 2.13 31.07 -1.59
C SER A 293 1.58 32.47 -1.88
N LYS A 294 1.87 33.03 -3.07
CA LYS A 294 1.26 34.29 -3.55
C LYS A 294 -0.23 34.15 -3.83
N ALA A 295 -0.67 33.01 -4.37
CA ALA A 295 -2.08 32.76 -4.66
C ALA A 295 -2.91 32.58 -3.38
N ILE A 296 -2.33 31.96 -2.34
CA ILE A 296 -2.93 31.87 -1.00
C ILE A 296 -2.99 33.24 -0.33
N SER A 297 -1.85 33.93 -0.21
CA SER A 297 -1.75 35.19 0.57
C SER A 297 -2.34 36.41 -0.13
N GLY A 298 -2.46 36.38 -1.46
CA GLY A 298 -2.78 37.55 -2.28
C GLY A 298 -1.57 38.48 -2.54
N GLU A 299 -0.44 38.26 -1.86
CA GLU A 299 0.70 39.19 -1.83
C GLU A 299 1.94 38.64 -2.55
N LYS A 300 2.81 39.54 -3.01
CA LYS A 300 3.95 39.21 -3.89
C LYS A 300 5.20 38.76 -3.12
N TYR A 301 5.04 37.89 -2.14
CA TYR A 301 6.15 37.30 -1.41
C TYR A 301 7.00 36.37 -2.29
N VAL A 302 8.28 36.26 -1.94
CA VAL A 302 9.25 35.32 -2.55
C VAL A 302 9.87 34.53 -1.41
N MET A 303 9.27 33.36 -1.17
CA MET A 303 9.52 32.48 -0.05
C MET A 303 10.76 31.60 -0.30
N PHE A 304 10.88 31.01 -1.49
CA PHE A 304 12.12 30.37 -1.93
C PHE A 304 12.91 31.31 -2.84
N ARG A 305 14.20 31.50 -2.54
CA ARG A 305 15.14 32.20 -3.42
C ARG A 305 16.19 31.23 -3.95
N LEU A 306 16.38 31.22 -5.26
CA LEU A 306 17.43 30.43 -5.92
C LEU A 306 18.81 31.00 -5.58
N LEU A 307 19.81 30.12 -5.56
CA LEU A 307 21.22 30.46 -5.47
C LEU A 307 21.89 30.19 -6.83
N GLU A 308 22.75 31.10 -7.28
CA GLU A 308 23.59 30.91 -8.47
C GLU A 308 24.85 30.12 -8.08
N PRO A 309 25.23 29.06 -8.81
CA PRO A 309 26.46 28.32 -8.55
C PRO A 309 27.68 28.91 -9.26
N THR A 310 28.85 28.51 -8.79
CA THR A 310 30.10 28.47 -9.55
C THR A 310 30.35 27.03 -10.01
N ILE A 311 30.83 26.84 -11.24
CA ILE A 311 31.32 25.53 -11.72
C ILE A 311 32.77 25.37 -11.23
N GLU A 312 33.03 24.41 -10.34
CA GLU A 312 34.39 24.14 -9.85
C GLU A 312 35.07 22.97 -10.58
N LEU A 313 34.30 21.98 -11.04
CA LEU A 313 34.81 20.89 -11.87
C LEU A 313 33.98 20.73 -13.14
N GLY A 314 34.67 20.62 -14.28
CA GLY A 314 34.06 20.55 -15.61
C GLY A 314 34.13 21.85 -16.42
N GLY A 315 34.75 22.93 -15.92
CA GLY A 315 34.90 24.19 -16.66
C GLY A 315 35.59 23.98 -18.01
N GLY A 316 34.83 24.07 -19.10
CA GLY A 316 35.27 23.77 -20.47
C GLY A 316 34.45 22.66 -21.16
N GLU A 317 33.98 21.67 -20.40
CA GLU A 317 32.99 20.67 -20.86
C GLU A 317 31.55 21.04 -20.42
N LEU A 318 31.40 21.69 -19.26
CA LEU A 318 30.13 22.13 -18.67
C LEU A 318 29.92 23.64 -18.82
N SER A 319 28.69 24.05 -19.13
CA SER A 319 28.29 25.46 -19.22
C SER A 319 26.83 25.67 -18.76
N ALA A 320 26.53 26.81 -18.13
CA ALA A 320 25.16 27.22 -17.86
C ALA A 320 24.55 27.88 -19.10
N THR A 321 23.39 27.39 -19.57
CA THR A 321 22.70 27.88 -20.78
C THR A 321 21.50 28.78 -20.47
N SER A 322 21.31 29.13 -19.20
CA SER A 322 20.14 29.83 -18.65
C SER A 322 20.56 31.07 -17.85
N GLN A 323 19.73 32.13 -17.87
CA GLN A 323 20.03 33.39 -17.17
C GLN A 323 20.07 33.27 -15.65
N ASP A 324 19.37 32.30 -15.08
CA ASP A 324 19.36 31.98 -13.64
C ASP A 324 20.38 30.89 -13.26
N GLN A 325 21.17 30.40 -14.23
CA GLN A 325 22.17 29.34 -14.07
C GLN A 325 21.59 28.05 -13.45
N THR A 326 20.45 27.61 -13.96
CA THR A 326 19.74 26.39 -13.52
C THR A 326 19.81 25.25 -14.53
N LEU A 327 19.74 25.55 -15.84
CA LEU A 327 19.99 24.62 -16.94
C LEU A 327 21.48 24.60 -17.29
N PHE A 328 22.06 23.40 -17.30
CA PHE A 328 23.45 23.13 -17.63
C PHE A 328 23.55 22.21 -18.83
N HIS A 329 24.36 22.59 -19.81
CA HIS A 329 24.76 21.77 -20.94
C HIS A 329 26.17 21.23 -20.73
N PHE A 330 26.36 19.92 -20.91
CA PHE A 330 27.66 19.27 -20.91
C PHE A 330 28.01 18.70 -22.30
N SER A 331 29.29 18.75 -22.65
CA SER A 331 29.87 18.09 -23.83
C SER A 331 31.26 17.57 -23.48
N ARG A 332 31.43 16.25 -23.53
CA ARG A 332 32.64 15.53 -23.12
C ARG A 332 33.24 14.70 -24.25
N ALA A 333 34.56 14.57 -24.25
CA ALA A 333 35.24 13.62 -25.13
C ALA A 333 34.84 12.16 -24.82
N SER A 334 35.04 11.24 -25.76
CA SER A 334 34.91 9.81 -25.47
C SER A 334 36.02 9.39 -24.49
N GLY A 335 35.65 8.95 -23.29
CA GLY A 335 36.59 8.78 -22.16
C GLY A 335 37.01 10.07 -21.45
N GLY A 336 36.32 11.19 -21.70
CA GLY A 336 36.52 12.49 -21.05
C GLY A 336 36.02 12.54 -19.60
N ILE A 337 35.79 13.75 -19.08
CA ILE A 337 35.41 13.91 -17.67
C ILE A 337 34.02 13.29 -17.43
N SER A 338 33.90 12.51 -16.37
CA SER A 338 32.62 11.93 -15.93
C SER A 338 32.03 12.62 -14.71
N THR A 339 32.78 13.51 -14.05
CA THR A 339 32.38 14.19 -12.82
C THR A 339 32.29 15.71 -13.01
N TYR A 340 31.15 16.28 -12.67
CA TYR A 340 30.89 17.72 -12.66
C TYR A 340 30.64 18.19 -11.23
N GLU A 341 31.13 19.37 -10.86
CA GLU A 341 30.89 19.95 -9.52
C GLU A 341 30.40 21.38 -9.60
N LEU A 342 29.27 21.62 -8.92
CA LEU A 342 28.64 22.93 -8.73
C LEU A 342 28.76 23.34 -7.26
N LEU A 343 29.23 24.56 -7.01
CA LEU A 343 29.37 25.13 -5.66
C LEU A 343 28.44 26.34 -5.51
N TRP A 344 27.60 26.33 -4.48
CA TRP A 344 26.88 27.52 -4.01
C TRP A 344 27.47 28.00 -2.68
N ILE A 345 27.57 29.31 -2.51
CA ILE A 345 27.82 29.95 -1.21
C ILE A 345 26.50 30.53 -0.69
N THR A 346 26.10 30.15 0.52
CA THR A 346 24.80 30.53 1.07
C THR A 346 24.71 32.03 1.36
N LYS A 347 23.67 32.68 0.81
CA LYS A 347 23.47 34.14 0.96
C LYS A 347 22.71 34.50 2.26
N ARG A 348 22.14 33.51 2.96
CA ARG A 348 21.33 33.60 4.19
C ARG A 348 21.51 32.33 5.02
N SER A 349 21.19 32.39 6.31
CA SER A 349 21.03 31.20 7.16
C SER A 349 19.60 30.66 7.09
N GLY A 350 19.41 29.36 7.30
CA GLY A 350 18.09 28.70 7.35
C GLY A 350 17.99 27.45 6.44
N PRO A 351 16.78 26.93 6.17
CA PRO A 351 16.60 25.71 5.39
C PRO A 351 17.03 25.90 3.94
N HIS A 352 17.87 24.99 3.45
CA HIS A 352 18.23 24.91 2.04
C HIS A 352 17.73 23.62 1.40
N TYR A 353 17.45 23.69 0.12
CA TYR A 353 16.85 22.62 -0.67
C TYR A 353 17.51 22.51 -2.03
N LEU A 354 17.66 21.28 -2.52
CA LEU A 354 18.18 20.96 -3.85
C LEU A 354 17.09 20.27 -4.67
N ASN A 355 17.02 20.56 -5.98
CA ASN A 355 16.22 19.82 -6.93
C ASN A 355 17.05 19.56 -8.20
N VAL A 356 17.10 18.31 -8.66
CA VAL A 356 17.90 17.90 -9.81
C VAL A 356 17.03 17.16 -10.82
N ASP A 357 17.21 17.45 -12.11
CA ASP A 357 16.64 16.71 -13.22
C ASP A 357 17.73 16.34 -14.24
N PHE A 358 18.19 15.09 -14.16
CA PHE A 358 19.19 14.50 -15.07
C PHE A 358 18.68 14.22 -16.50
N ARG A 359 17.44 14.60 -16.85
CA ARG A 359 16.84 14.44 -18.20
C ARG A 359 16.89 13.02 -18.79
N GLY A 360 17.11 12.00 -17.96
CA GLY A 360 17.23 10.60 -18.38
C GLY A 360 18.66 10.14 -18.71
N HIS A 361 19.69 10.92 -18.39
CA HIS A 361 21.09 10.47 -18.46
C HIS A 361 21.40 9.43 -17.37
N ALA A 362 22.32 8.50 -17.66
CA ALA A 362 22.75 7.49 -16.70
C ALA A 362 23.76 8.07 -15.70
N ILE A 363 23.43 8.01 -14.41
CA ILE A 363 24.19 8.59 -13.30
C ILE A 363 24.84 7.49 -12.46
N ASN A 364 26.16 7.55 -12.30
CA ASN A 364 26.94 6.68 -11.42
C ASN A 364 26.72 7.05 -9.95
N ARG A 365 26.97 8.32 -9.62
CA ARG A 365 26.89 8.89 -8.27
C ARG A 365 26.34 10.32 -8.36
N VAL A 366 25.53 10.71 -7.39
CA VAL A 366 25.25 12.11 -7.06
C VAL A 366 25.33 12.24 -5.55
N GLU A 367 25.87 13.35 -5.09
CA GLU A 367 26.15 13.59 -3.68
C GLU A 367 26.15 15.10 -3.43
N ALA A 368 25.48 15.54 -2.36
CA ALA A 368 25.57 16.90 -1.87
C ALA A 368 26.45 16.92 -0.61
N ASP A 369 27.43 17.81 -0.58
CA ASP A 369 28.20 18.17 0.61
C ASP A 369 27.73 19.55 1.09
N VAL A 370 27.42 19.64 2.38
CA VAL A 370 26.81 20.81 3.03
C VAL A 370 27.66 21.18 4.23
N ASP A 371 28.64 22.04 4.00
CA ASP A 371 29.66 22.43 4.98
C ASP A 371 30.44 21.23 5.56
N GLY A 372 30.83 20.28 4.68
CA GLY A 372 31.55 19.05 5.05
C GLY A 372 30.66 17.88 5.50
N ARG A 373 29.33 18.05 5.53
CA ARG A 373 28.34 17.01 5.87
C ARG A 373 27.71 16.44 4.62
N ARG A 374 27.52 15.12 4.55
CA ARG A 374 27.00 14.43 3.36
C ARG A 374 25.49 14.27 3.40
N VAL A 375 24.84 14.78 2.36
CA VAL A 375 23.40 14.62 2.12
C VAL A 375 23.17 13.74 0.89
N SER A 376 22.38 12.69 1.09
CA SER A 376 22.01 11.72 0.04
C SER A 376 21.01 12.34 -0.95
N VAL A 377 21.34 12.27 -2.24
CA VAL A 377 20.50 12.79 -3.33
C VAL A 377 20.00 11.61 -4.19
N ASP A 378 18.69 11.58 -4.48
CA ASP A 378 18.09 10.48 -5.25
C ASP A 378 18.45 10.59 -6.75
N LYS A 379 19.21 9.62 -7.26
CA LYS A 379 19.58 9.56 -8.69
C LYS A 379 18.51 8.94 -9.61
N GLY A 380 17.54 8.23 -9.04
CA GLY A 380 16.54 7.47 -9.78
C GLY A 380 15.21 8.20 -9.95
N LYS A 381 14.88 9.17 -9.08
CA LYS A 381 13.62 9.92 -9.12
C LYS A 381 13.85 11.42 -9.02
N LYS A 382 13.14 12.18 -9.86
CA LYS A 382 13.05 13.64 -9.75
C LYS A 382 12.25 14.02 -8.50
N GLY A 383 12.77 14.98 -7.73
CA GLY A 383 12.10 15.54 -6.56
C GLY A 383 12.97 16.61 -5.89
N ILE A 384 12.55 17.08 -4.71
CA ILE A 384 13.39 17.90 -3.83
C ILE A 384 14.19 16.99 -2.86
N THR A 385 15.40 17.41 -2.53
CA THR A 385 16.21 16.93 -1.40
C THR A 385 16.36 18.06 -0.39
N GLU A 386 16.05 17.80 0.87
CA GLU A 386 16.30 18.70 2.00
C GLU A 386 17.80 18.66 2.33
N LEU A 387 18.43 19.84 2.42
CA LEU A 387 19.84 19.99 2.82
C LEU A 387 19.99 20.35 4.31
N GLY A 388 18.86 20.51 5.00
CA GLY A 388 18.78 20.99 6.38
C GLY A 388 19.01 22.49 6.50
N SER A 389 19.18 22.92 7.74
CA SER A 389 19.62 24.26 8.10
C SER A 389 21.09 24.43 7.72
N VAL A 390 21.40 25.53 7.02
CA VAL A 390 22.76 25.88 6.59
C VAL A 390 23.01 27.33 6.98
N GLU A 391 24.18 27.60 7.56
CA GLU A 391 24.56 28.96 7.96
C GLU A 391 24.99 29.83 6.78
N LYS A 392 24.84 31.15 6.91
CA LYS A 392 25.23 32.13 5.89
C LYS A 392 26.75 32.14 5.66
N GLY A 393 27.17 31.94 4.42
CA GLY A 393 28.57 31.92 3.99
C GLY A 393 29.18 30.52 3.91
N ALA A 394 28.47 29.49 4.37
CA ALA A 394 28.86 28.10 4.20
C ALA A 394 28.73 27.64 2.73
N SER A 395 29.40 26.54 2.40
CA SER A 395 29.37 25.92 1.06
C SER A 395 28.34 24.80 0.93
N ILE A 396 27.63 24.79 -0.19
CA ILE A 396 26.88 23.63 -0.68
C ILE A 396 27.55 23.18 -1.99
N ARG A 397 28.10 21.97 -2.04
CA ARG A 397 28.73 21.37 -3.24
C ARG A 397 27.85 20.22 -3.74
N LEU A 398 27.50 20.22 -5.02
CA LEU A 398 26.86 19.09 -5.69
C LEU A 398 27.86 18.44 -6.64
N THR A 399 28.23 17.19 -6.36
CA THR A 399 29.06 16.37 -7.23
C THR A 399 28.17 15.42 -8.03
N ILE A 400 28.16 15.56 -9.36
CA ILE A 400 27.42 14.71 -10.29
C ILE A 400 28.41 13.88 -11.08
N LYS A 401 28.31 12.54 -10.99
CA LYS A 401 29.12 11.62 -11.79
C LYS A 401 28.24 10.82 -12.75
N LEU A 402 28.43 11.02 -14.05
CA LEU A 402 27.82 10.21 -15.12
C LEU A 402 28.40 8.79 -15.16
N GLU A 403 27.64 7.85 -15.71
CA GLU A 403 28.20 6.53 -16.07
C GLU A 403 29.21 6.64 -17.23
N SER A 404 30.06 5.61 -17.38
CA SER A 404 31.09 5.54 -18.42
C SER A 404 30.54 5.41 -19.84
N ASP A 405 29.35 4.81 -19.98
CA ASP A 405 28.61 4.60 -21.23
C ASP A 405 27.51 5.66 -21.46
N ALA A 406 27.29 6.57 -20.50
CA ALA A 406 26.38 7.69 -20.66
C ALA A 406 26.82 8.59 -21.84
N LYS A 407 25.87 9.35 -22.40
CA LYS A 407 26.08 10.19 -23.58
C LYS A 407 27.29 11.13 -23.44
N THR A 408 27.89 11.46 -24.59
CA THR A 408 28.95 12.48 -24.68
C THR A 408 28.42 13.91 -24.62
N GLU A 409 27.12 14.12 -24.78
CA GLU A 409 26.50 15.44 -24.74
C GLU A 409 25.08 15.40 -24.15
N GLY A 410 24.63 16.55 -23.64
CA GLY A 410 23.24 16.79 -23.27
C GLY A 410 23.09 17.79 -22.13
N GLU A 411 21.88 17.84 -21.57
CA GLU A 411 21.54 18.81 -20.51
C GLU A 411 21.09 18.13 -19.22
N PHE A 412 21.28 18.81 -18.10
CA PHE A 412 20.59 18.57 -16.84
C PHE A 412 20.17 19.89 -16.17
N VAL A 413 19.19 19.84 -15.28
CA VAL A 413 18.72 21.01 -14.52
C VAL A 413 19.08 20.84 -13.05
N VAL A 414 19.57 21.90 -12.42
CA VAL A 414 19.78 21.98 -10.97
C VAL A 414 19.20 23.29 -10.43
N HIS A 415 18.42 23.18 -9.36
CA HIS A 415 17.96 24.30 -8.56
C HIS A 415 18.46 24.12 -7.13
N CYS A 416 19.28 25.04 -6.61
CA CYS A 416 19.50 25.18 -5.17
C CYS A 416 18.71 26.39 -4.67
N ALA A 417 17.99 26.25 -3.55
CA ALA A 417 17.15 27.31 -3.00
C ALA A 417 17.25 27.42 -1.48
N SER A 418 17.20 28.65 -0.97
CA SER A 418 17.02 28.96 0.45
C SER A 418 15.56 29.33 0.73
N LEU A 419 14.99 28.81 1.82
CA LEU A 419 13.67 29.20 2.33
C LEU A 419 13.78 30.42 3.26
N ASP A 420 12.96 31.43 3.01
CA ASP A 420 12.81 32.61 3.87
C ASP A 420 11.79 32.33 4.99
N THR A 421 12.29 31.85 6.12
CA THR A 421 11.48 31.44 7.28
C THR A 421 10.69 32.59 7.92
N GLU A 422 11.08 33.85 7.72
CA GLU A 422 10.28 35.01 8.17
C GLU A 422 9.03 35.21 7.31
N HIS A 423 9.10 34.93 6.00
CA HIS A 423 7.91 34.88 5.16
C HIS A 423 7.03 33.66 5.49
N LEU A 424 7.61 32.52 5.89
CA LEU A 424 6.83 31.38 6.39
C LEU A 424 6.07 31.74 7.68
N LYS A 425 6.75 32.37 8.66
CA LYS A 425 6.13 32.88 9.89
C LYS A 425 5.00 33.87 9.62
N GLU A 426 5.13 34.72 8.61
CA GLU A 426 4.10 35.68 8.21
C GLU A 426 2.86 34.99 7.62
N ILE A 427 3.03 34.04 6.68
CA ILE A 427 1.89 33.31 6.12
C ILE A 427 1.23 32.39 7.16
N SER A 428 1.99 31.72 8.04
CA SER A 428 1.42 30.93 9.15
C SER A 428 0.56 31.79 10.07
N ARG A 429 1.01 33.00 10.45
CA ARG A 429 0.22 33.91 11.31
C ARG A 429 -1.08 34.38 10.65
N ARG A 430 -1.08 34.62 9.33
CA ARG A 430 -2.29 34.99 8.58
C ARG A 430 -3.24 33.82 8.40
N VAL A 431 -2.71 32.62 8.12
CA VAL A 431 -3.48 31.38 8.04
C VAL A 431 -4.13 31.03 9.37
N GLU A 432 -3.43 31.25 10.50
CA GLU A 432 -3.97 31.06 11.85
C GLU A 432 -5.09 32.07 12.18
N ALA A 433 -4.98 33.33 11.75
CA ALA A 433 -6.07 34.31 11.87
C ALA A 433 -7.31 33.92 11.04
N ASN A 434 -7.10 33.26 9.90
CA ASN A 434 -8.13 32.81 8.96
C ASN A 434 -8.42 31.29 9.08
N ARG A 435 -8.17 30.70 10.25
CA ARG A 435 -8.21 29.24 10.44
C ARG A 435 -9.62 28.64 10.38
N PHE A 436 -9.69 27.39 9.91
CA PHE A 436 -10.77 26.49 10.25
C PHE A 436 -10.48 25.83 11.62
N THR A 437 -11.42 25.96 12.54
CA THR A 437 -11.40 25.30 13.85
C THR A 437 -12.41 24.16 13.84
N LEU A 438 -11.89 22.93 13.78
CA LEU A 438 -12.67 21.71 13.87
C LEU A 438 -13.47 21.65 15.18
N SER A 439 -14.73 21.27 15.09
CA SER A 439 -15.61 20.94 16.22
C SER A 439 -15.92 19.44 16.26
N SER A 440 -15.84 18.75 15.12
CA SER A 440 -15.77 17.29 15.03
C SER A 440 -14.99 16.86 13.78
N PHE A 441 -14.29 15.72 13.88
CA PHE A 441 -13.50 15.15 12.81
C PHE A 441 -13.68 13.63 12.76
N TYR A 442 -13.88 13.12 11.55
CA TYR A 442 -13.87 11.71 11.15
C TYR A 442 -13.26 11.64 9.75
N GLU A 443 -12.81 10.46 9.34
CA GLU A 443 -12.20 10.23 8.02
C GLU A 443 -13.19 10.46 6.86
N ASP A 444 -14.49 10.28 7.11
CA ASP A 444 -15.57 10.46 6.13
C ASP A 444 -16.33 11.79 6.26
N ARG A 445 -16.15 12.55 7.34
CA ARG A 445 -16.85 13.84 7.57
C ARG A 445 -16.19 14.70 8.63
N PHE A 446 -16.29 16.00 8.47
CA PHE A 446 -15.87 16.95 9.51
C PHE A 446 -16.73 18.21 9.52
N PHE A 447 -16.78 18.86 10.67
CA PHE A 447 -17.55 20.06 10.92
C PHE A 447 -16.77 21.03 11.81
N GLY A 448 -16.94 22.32 11.59
CA GLY A 448 -16.31 23.35 12.40
C GLY A 448 -16.67 24.76 11.99
N ILE A 449 -15.90 25.71 12.52
CA ILE A 449 -16.05 27.15 12.29
C ILE A 449 -14.86 27.65 11.48
N ILE A 450 -15.12 28.36 10.39
CA ILE A 450 -14.12 29.08 9.59
C ILE A 450 -14.24 30.58 9.86
N ARG A 451 -13.09 31.25 10.03
CA ARG A 451 -13.00 32.72 10.05
C ARG A 451 -12.37 33.22 8.76
N ALA A 452 -12.96 34.25 8.19
CA ALA A 452 -12.46 34.93 7.00
C ALA A 452 -12.40 36.43 7.28
N GLU A 453 -11.19 36.99 7.33
CA GLU A 453 -10.97 38.42 7.57
C GLU A 453 -11.42 39.30 6.40
N GLN A 454 -11.63 38.71 5.22
CA GLN A 454 -12.08 39.34 3.99
C GLN A 454 -12.82 38.34 3.10
N ASP A 455 -13.53 38.83 2.07
CA ASP A 455 -14.06 37.99 1.00
C ASP A 455 -12.92 37.23 0.29
N GLY A 456 -13.12 35.92 0.06
CA GLY A 456 -12.07 35.05 -0.46
C GLY A 456 -12.57 33.63 -0.70
N HIS A 457 -11.68 32.64 -0.58
CA HIS A 457 -12.02 31.22 -0.64
C HIS A 457 -11.39 30.45 0.51
N ILE A 458 -12.07 29.41 0.99
CA ILE A 458 -11.49 28.39 1.88
C ILE A 458 -10.64 27.47 1.00
N LEU A 459 -9.37 27.26 1.35
CA LEU A 459 -8.52 26.20 0.79
C LEU A 459 -8.48 25.03 1.78
N LEU A 460 -8.54 23.78 1.27
CA LEU A 460 -8.42 22.56 2.07
C LEU A 460 -7.13 21.80 1.75
N SER A 461 -6.47 21.25 2.77
CA SER A 461 -5.27 20.41 2.63
C SER A 461 -5.57 18.94 2.30
N ILE A 462 -6.78 18.67 1.79
CA ILE A 462 -7.24 17.35 1.31
C ILE A 462 -7.32 17.39 -0.22
N PRO A 463 -6.74 16.41 -0.94
CA PRO A 463 -6.94 16.27 -2.38
C PRO A 463 -8.41 16.07 -2.76
N TYR A 464 -8.79 16.60 -3.91
CA TYR A 464 -10.15 16.45 -4.45
C TYR A 464 -10.45 15.00 -4.83
N ASP A 465 -11.64 14.56 -4.44
CA ASP A 465 -12.31 13.35 -4.94
C ASP A 465 -13.80 13.69 -5.16
N PRO A 466 -14.43 13.25 -6.27
CA PRO A 466 -15.83 13.51 -6.56
C PRO A 466 -16.84 12.95 -5.54
N GLY A 467 -16.41 12.13 -4.57
CA GLY A 467 -17.21 11.72 -3.43
C GLY A 467 -17.39 12.78 -2.34
N TRP A 468 -16.64 13.89 -2.37
CA TRP A 468 -16.79 14.99 -1.39
C TRP A 468 -18.00 15.88 -1.67
N SER A 469 -18.63 16.35 -0.60
CA SER A 469 -19.72 17.33 -0.62
C SER A 469 -19.53 18.36 0.50
N ALA A 470 -19.89 19.62 0.21
CA ALA A 470 -19.61 20.77 1.07
C ALA A 470 -20.88 21.56 1.40
N LYS A 471 -20.92 22.13 2.61
CA LYS A 471 -21.97 23.07 3.06
C LYS A 471 -21.36 24.23 3.83
N ILE A 472 -21.78 25.45 3.53
CA ILE A 472 -21.44 26.66 4.29
C ILE A 472 -22.72 27.22 4.91
N ASN A 473 -22.71 27.46 6.23
CA ASN A 473 -23.88 27.89 7.01
C ASN A 473 -25.13 26.98 6.84
N GLY A 474 -24.91 25.70 6.51
CA GLY A 474 -25.96 24.69 6.30
C GLY A 474 -26.40 24.51 4.84
N GLU A 475 -26.19 25.52 3.99
CA GLU A 475 -26.53 25.50 2.57
C GLU A 475 -25.46 24.78 1.73
N PRO A 476 -25.83 23.97 0.72
CA PRO A 476 -24.87 23.34 -0.19
C PRO A 476 -24.05 24.37 -0.97
N VAL A 477 -22.76 24.07 -1.16
CA VAL A 477 -21.84 24.88 -1.97
C VAL A 477 -21.05 23.97 -2.92
N GLU A 478 -20.77 24.46 -4.13
CA GLU A 478 -19.99 23.74 -5.14
C GLU A 478 -18.50 23.72 -4.75
N ILE A 479 -17.84 22.58 -4.93
CA ILE A 479 -16.40 22.43 -4.68
C ILE A 479 -15.65 22.80 -5.96
N GLU A 480 -14.96 23.93 -5.93
CA GLU A 480 -13.99 24.29 -6.98
C GLU A 480 -12.70 23.47 -6.79
N VAL A 481 -12.06 23.08 -7.89
CA VAL A 481 -10.84 22.26 -7.88
C VAL A 481 -9.68 23.07 -8.44
N ILE A 482 -8.69 23.39 -7.60
CA ILE A 482 -7.48 24.08 -8.04
C ILE A 482 -6.49 23.08 -8.63
N ASP A 483 -6.00 23.38 -9.83
CA ASP A 483 -4.96 22.63 -10.54
C ASP A 483 -5.20 21.10 -10.67
N GLY A 484 -6.47 20.67 -10.64
CA GLY A 484 -6.86 19.25 -10.67
C GLY A 484 -6.64 18.50 -9.36
N ALA A 485 -6.21 19.17 -8.29
CA ALA A 485 -5.60 18.54 -7.13
C ALA A 485 -6.26 18.86 -5.79
N LEU A 486 -6.47 20.13 -5.41
CA LEU A 486 -6.99 20.52 -4.09
C LEU A 486 -8.38 21.16 -4.19
N MET A 487 -9.15 21.04 -3.10
CA MET A 487 -10.49 21.61 -2.99
C MET A 487 -10.47 23.05 -2.50
N THR A 488 -11.31 23.91 -3.08
CA THR A 488 -11.55 25.27 -2.59
C THR A 488 -13.04 25.64 -2.67
N LEU A 489 -13.47 26.57 -1.80
CA LEU A 489 -14.87 26.97 -1.61
C LEU A 489 -14.98 28.49 -1.47
N PRO A 490 -15.89 29.20 -2.17
CA PRO A 490 -16.07 30.63 -1.97
C PRO A 490 -16.59 30.95 -0.56
N VAL A 491 -16.03 31.98 0.09
CA VAL A 491 -16.44 32.43 1.44
C VAL A 491 -16.50 33.95 1.53
N LYS A 492 -17.37 34.47 2.39
CA LYS A 492 -17.52 35.89 2.66
C LYS A 492 -16.78 36.30 3.93
N GLN A 493 -16.49 37.59 4.06
CA GLN A 493 -15.95 38.15 5.30
C GLN A 493 -16.88 37.83 6.48
N GLY A 494 -16.35 37.23 7.54
CA GLY A 494 -17.10 36.89 8.75
C GLY A 494 -16.69 35.56 9.39
N GLU A 495 -17.56 35.07 10.26
CA GLU A 495 -17.48 33.74 10.85
C GLU A 495 -18.60 32.87 10.26
N HIS A 496 -18.23 31.70 9.72
CA HIS A 496 -19.14 30.78 9.05
C HIS A 496 -18.96 29.36 9.61
N THR A 497 -19.99 28.51 9.50
CA THR A 497 -19.83 27.08 9.72
C THR A 497 -19.55 26.36 8.39
N LEU A 498 -18.64 25.40 8.42
CA LEU A 498 -18.33 24.52 7.28
C LEU A 498 -18.59 23.06 7.69
N SER A 499 -19.31 22.33 6.84
CA SER A 499 -19.45 20.87 6.93
C SER A 499 -18.97 20.24 5.62
N MET A 500 -18.09 19.24 5.75
CA MET A 500 -17.61 18.40 4.65
C MET A 500 -18.04 16.95 4.92
N ASN A 501 -18.56 16.26 3.90
CA ASN A 501 -18.97 14.86 4.00
C ASN A 501 -18.56 14.11 2.72
N PHE A 502 -18.03 12.90 2.88
CA PHE A 502 -17.52 12.05 1.81
C PHE A 502 -18.36 10.77 1.67
N VAL A 503 -18.72 10.43 0.42
CA VAL A 503 -19.29 9.13 0.08
C VAL A 503 -18.64 8.62 -1.22
N PRO A 504 -17.98 7.45 -1.23
CA PRO A 504 -17.35 6.92 -2.45
C PRO A 504 -18.34 6.82 -3.63
N VAL A 505 -17.91 7.29 -4.80
CA VAL A 505 -18.74 7.24 -6.01
C VAL A 505 -19.16 5.80 -6.31
N GLY A 506 -20.46 5.58 -6.45
CA GLY A 506 -21.05 4.25 -6.69
C GLY A 506 -21.33 3.42 -5.43
N PHE A 507 -21.01 3.88 -4.21
CA PHE A 507 -21.28 3.14 -2.96
C PHE A 507 -22.72 2.64 -2.86
N PHE A 508 -23.71 3.54 -3.05
CA PHE A 508 -25.13 3.16 -3.00
C PHE A 508 -25.54 2.20 -4.14
N ILE A 509 -24.93 2.32 -5.33
CA ILE A 509 -25.18 1.40 -6.46
C ILE A 509 -24.71 -0.01 -6.09
N GLY A 510 -23.48 -0.13 -5.57
CA GLY A 510 -22.94 -1.40 -5.06
C GLY A 510 -23.77 -1.99 -3.92
N LEU A 511 -24.27 -1.14 -3.00
CA LEU A 511 -25.14 -1.55 -1.92
C LEU A 511 -26.48 -2.12 -2.43
N TYR A 512 -27.17 -1.42 -3.35
CA TYR A 512 -28.43 -1.90 -3.92
C TYR A 512 -28.27 -3.22 -4.70
N ILE A 513 -27.18 -3.35 -5.48
CA ILE A 513 -26.85 -4.60 -6.19
C ILE A 513 -26.60 -5.74 -5.18
N SER A 514 -25.83 -5.48 -4.11
CA SER A 514 -25.51 -6.49 -3.09
C SER A 514 -26.73 -6.96 -2.31
N VAL A 515 -27.61 -6.03 -1.89
CA VAL A 515 -28.87 -6.33 -1.20
C VAL A 515 -29.83 -7.10 -2.12
N GLY A 516 -29.94 -6.70 -3.39
CA GLY A 516 -30.73 -7.41 -4.39
C GLY A 516 -30.24 -8.85 -4.64
N ALA A 517 -28.92 -9.03 -4.81
CA ALA A 517 -28.31 -10.35 -4.98
C ALA A 517 -28.50 -11.25 -3.75
N LEU A 518 -28.37 -10.70 -2.54
CA LEU A 518 -28.61 -11.42 -1.28
C LEU A 518 -30.09 -11.85 -1.16
N ALA A 519 -31.04 -10.96 -1.50
CA ALA A 519 -32.46 -11.28 -1.50
C ALA A 519 -32.78 -12.43 -2.49
N ILE A 520 -32.21 -12.39 -3.70
CA ILE A 520 -32.35 -13.47 -4.70
C ILE A 520 -31.77 -14.79 -4.16
N LEU A 521 -30.58 -14.76 -3.55
CA LEU A 521 -29.97 -15.95 -2.95
C LEU A 521 -30.83 -16.55 -1.83
N ILE A 522 -31.38 -15.73 -0.95
CA ILE A 522 -32.30 -16.16 0.12
C ILE A 522 -33.57 -16.79 -0.46
N ILE A 523 -34.16 -16.18 -1.50
CA ILE A 523 -35.33 -16.73 -2.19
C ILE A 523 -35.01 -18.09 -2.84
N LEU A 524 -33.86 -18.24 -3.48
CA LEU A 524 -33.41 -19.50 -4.09
C LEU A 524 -33.16 -20.59 -3.04
N LEU A 525 -32.54 -20.25 -1.91
CA LEU A 525 -32.30 -21.19 -0.80
C LEU A 525 -33.62 -21.65 -0.17
N ILE A 526 -34.53 -20.72 0.15
CA ILE A 526 -35.86 -21.04 0.68
C ILE A 526 -36.65 -21.90 -0.32
N THR A 527 -36.64 -21.55 -1.60
CA THR A 527 -37.33 -22.31 -2.65
C THR A 527 -36.75 -23.73 -2.77
N THR A 528 -35.43 -23.88 -2.77
CA THR A 528 -34.76 -25.19 -2.84
C THR A 528 -35.08 -26.04 -1.61
N LEU A 529 -35.09 -25.43 -0.43
CA LEU A 529 -35.40 -26.09 0.83
C LEU A 529 -36.89 -26.51 0.91
N VAL A 530 -37.82 -25.65 0.49
CA VAL A 530 -39.25 -25.99 0.37
C VAL A 530 -39.48 -27.10 -0.66
N LEU A 531 -38.79 -27.08 -1.81
CA LEU A 531 -38.86 -28.15 -2.80
C LEU A 531 -38.26 -29.46 -2.28
N TYR A 532 -37.16 -29.41 -1.52
CA TYR A 532 -36.57 -30.57 -0.85
C TYR A 532 -37.54 -31.19 0.17
N TYR A 533 -38.11 -30.39 1.09
CA TYR A 533 -39.06 -30.90 2.07
C TYR A 533 -40.38 -31.39 1.44
N ARG A 534 -40.89 -30.72 0.39
CA ARG A 534 -42.04 -31.22 -0.39
C ARG A 534 -41.73 -32.54 -1.09
N LYS A 535 -40.52 -32.70 -1.66
CA LYS A 535 -40.09 -33.97 -2.27
C LYS A 535 -39.90 -35.06 -1.22
N LYS A 536 -39.36 -34.73 -0.04
CA LYS A 536 -39.23 -35.67 1.08
C LYS A 536 -40.61 -36.13 1.55
N ALA A 537 -41.50 -35.20 1.93
CA ALA A 537 -42.86 -35.54 2.37
C ALA A 537 -43.66 -36.33 1.32
N LYS A 538 -43.45 -36.08 0.02
CA LYS A 538 -44.04 -36.90 -1.05
C LYS A 538 -43.45 -38.31 -1.11
N ASN A 539 -42.13 -38.46 -0.95
CA ASN A 539 -41.48 -39.77 -0.91
C ASN A 539 -41.89 -40.56 0.35
N ASP A 540 -41.91 -39.90 1.51
CA ASP A 540 -42.35 -40.45 2.78
C ASP A 540 -43.79 -40.98 2.64
N ALA A 541 -44.73 -40.15 2.15
CA ALA A 541 -46.12 -40.57 1.92
C ALA A 541 -46.29 -41.72 0.90
N ILE A 542 -45.42 -41.81 -0.12
CA ILE A 542 -45.40 -42.95 -1.07
C ILE A 542 -44.82 -44.23 -0.44
N THR A 543 -43.98 -44.09 0.59
CA THR A 543 -43.41 -45.23 1.32
C THR A 543 -44.46 -45.84 2.24
N ASN A 544 -45.10 -45.01 3.07
CA ASN A 544 -46.13 -45.44 4.01
C ASN A 544 -47.39 -45.99 3.30
N SER A 545 -47.72 -45.49 2.09
CA SER A 545 -48.84 -46.04 1.30
C SER A 545 -48.62 -47.47 0.79
N ASN A 546 -47.40 -48.01 0.86
CA ASN A 546 -47.06 -49.33 0.33
C ASN A 546 -46.94 -50.42 1.42
N HIS A 547 -46.79 -50.07 2.70
CA HIS A 547 -46.75 -51.02 3.82
C HIS A 547 -47.50 -50.50 5.07
N PRO A 548 -48.85 -50.52 5.08
CA PRO A 548 -49.62 -50.09 6.24
C PRO A 548 -49.43 -50.98 7.49
N GLU A 549 -49.20 -52.28 7.29
CA GLU A 549 -49.26 -53.30 8.35
C GLU A 549 -47.96 -53.47 9.16
N GLU A 550 -46.86 -52.81 8.77
CA GLU A 550 -45.60 -52.83 9.54
C GLU A 550 -45.46 -51.61 10.46
N GLU A 551 -46.00 -50.45 10.08
CA GLU A 551 -45.83 -49.20 10.86
C GLU A 551 -46.66 -49.23 12.16
N GLU A 552 -47.94 -49.61 12.08
CA GLU A 552 -48.84 -49.75 13.25
C GLU A 552 -48.31 -50.81 14.24
N ARG A 553 -47.58 -51.81 13.75
CA ARG A 553 -46.97 -52.88 14.56
C ARG A 553 -45.67 -52.45 15.24
N LEU A 554 -44.85 -51.65 14.55
CA LEU A 554 -43.60 -51.10 15.07
C LEU A 554 -43.83 -49.98 16.09
N GLU A 555 -44.88 -49.17 15.94
CA GLU A 555 -45.25 -48.19 16.98
C GLU A 555 -45.73 -48.89 18.26
N ASP A 556 -46.56 -49.94 18.16
CA ASP A 556 -47.07 -50.66 19.34
C ASP A 556 -45.93 -51.39 20.09
N ASP A 557 -45.05 -52.13 19.38
CA ASP A 557 -43.86 -52.77 19.99
C ASP A 557 -42.92 -51.72 20.65
N PHE A 558 -42.69 -50.56 20.01
CA PHE A 558 -41.87 -49.49 20.58
C PHE A 558 -42.50 -48.87 21.84
N PHE A 559 -43.81 -48.64 21.85
CA PHE A 559 -44.50 -48.15 23.05
C PHE A 559 -44.53 -49.18 24.19
N GLN A 560 -44.66 -50.48 23.89
CA GLN A 560 -44.54 -51.54 24.89
C GLN A 560 -43.12 -51.59 25.48
N GLU A 561 -42.07 -51.50 24.66
CA GLU A 561 -40.69 -51.46 25.16
C GLU A 561 -40.43 -50.22 26.03
N LEU A 562 -40.93 -49.04 25.63
CA LEU A 562 -40.80 -47.80 26.40
C LEU A 562 -41.53 -47.88 27.75
N ILE A 563 -42.70 -48.55 27.80
CA ILE A 563 -43.44 -48.81 29.04
C ILE A 563 -42.67 -49.79 29.94
N ALA A 564 -42.09 -50.84 29.38
CA ALA A 564 -41.28 -51.82 30.12
C ALA A 564 -40.01 -51.17 30.72
N GLN A 565 -39.25 -50.41 29.93
CA GLN A 565 -38.07 -49.68 30.41
C GLN A 565 -38.44 -48.67 31.51
N LYS A 566 -39.58 -47.97 31.38
CA LYS A 566 -40.09 -47.06 32.42
C LYS A 566 -40.47 -47.80 33.71
N ALA A 567 -41.07 -48.99 33.62
CA ALA A 567 -41.40 -49.82 34.77
C ALA A 567 -40.13 -50.30 35.49
N GLU A 568 -39.13 -50.80 34.75
CA GLU A 568 -37.84 -51.23 35.29
C GLU A 568 -37.08 -50.07 35.97
N MET A 569 -37.06 -48.89 35.33
CA MET A 569 -36.46 -47.68 35.91
C MET A 569 -37.19 -47.24 37.19
N THR A 570 -38.52 -47.34 37.22
CA THR A 570 -39.32 -47.01 38.42
C THR A 570 -39.03 -47.99 39.57
N ALA A 571 -38.93 -49.29 39.28
CA ALA A 571 -38.55 -50.30 40.27
C ALA A 571 -37.13 -50.07 40.83
N LYS A 572 -36.16 -49.76 39.96
CA LYS A 572 -34.79 -49.41 40.38
C LYS A 572 -34.76 -48.15 41.25
N ILE A 573 -35.60 -47.15 40.97
CA ILE A 573 -35.72 -45.93 41.79
C ILE A 573 -36.40 -46.21 43.14
N ALA A 574 -37.28 -47.21 43.24
CA ALA A 574 -37.87 -47.63 44.52
C ALA A 574 -36.83 -48.32 45.43
N VAL A 575 -36.08 -49.30 44.91
CA VAL A 575 -35.01 -49.98 45.66
C VAL A 575 -33.94 -48.98 46.12
N LEU A 576 -33.49 -48.08 45.23
CA LEU A 576 -32.54 -47.00 45.55
C LEU A 576 -33.10 -45.90 46.48
N ARG A 577 -34.36 -46.01 46.92
CA ARG A 577 -34.94 -45.21 48.02
C ARG A 577 -34.96 -46.00 49.32
N GLU A 578 -35.38 -47.26 49.30
CA GLU A 578 -35.37 -48.14 50.49
C GLU A 578 -33.93 -48.30 51.02
N ASP A 579 -32.96 -48.58 50.15
CA ASP A 579 -31.52 -48.63 50.51
C ASP A 579 -31.03 -47.33 51.19
N LYS A 580 -31.60 -46.17 50.81
CA LYS A 580 -31.23 -44.85 51.32
C LYS A 580 -31.96 -44.40 52.58
N GLU A 581 -33.11 -44.99 52.86
CA GLU A 581 -33.83 -44.75 54.11
C GLU A 581 -33.28 -45.65 55.24
N GLU A 582 -32.71 -46.82 54.92
CA GLU A 582 -31.91 -47.61 55.87
C GLU A 582 -30.54 -46.96 56.16
N GLU A 583 -29.81 -46.43 55.17
CA GLU A 583 -28.53 -45.71 55.38
C GLU A 583 -28.64 -44.42 56.21
N GLN A 584 -29.86 -43.92 56.51
CA GLN A 584 -30.06 -42.74 57.36
C GLN A 584 -30.48 -43.06 58.81
N HIS A 585 -30.55 -44.34 59.19
CA HIS A 585 -30.96 -44.78 60.53
C HIS A 585 -29.95 -45.69 61.26
N ILE A 586 -28.67 -45.65 60.85
CA ILE A 586 -27.51 -46.29 61.51
C ILE A 586 -26.46 -45.24 61.88
#